data_AF-A0A7W8BWG0-F1
#
_entry.id   AF-A0A7W8BWG0-F1
#
_cell.length_a   1.000
_cell.length_b   1.000
_cell.length_c   1.000
_cell.angle_alpha   90.00
_cell.angle_beta   90.00
_cell.angle_gamma   90.00
#
_symmetry.space_group_name_H-M   'P 1'
#
loop_
_entity.id
_entity.type
_entity.pdbx_description
1 polymer ?
#
loop_
_entity_poly.entity_id
_entity_poly.type
_entity_poly.pdbx_seq_one_letter_code
_entity_poly.pdbx_strand_id
1 'polypeptide(L)'
;MPENEETTEQVATEPQQPEAAPEAEQAKTDPWADPEAARKEIEKLRREAAKYRTKAGELEPLAKKAKELEDAQKSEQERLTEQLRVAEDRAKVVQQRAVRAEVRALAAAEFADPDDAHAFLSLDDFVGDDGDIDTDGIRKELGALLKRKPHLAKPVDNSPRSPRPDRTQGSSGNGNRSSSDPGAIFAGIMDQALKGR
;
A
#
# COMPACT_ATOMS: atom_id res chain seq x y z
N MET A 1 -36.91 -36.88 -27.87
CA MET A 1 -36.49 -37.32 -29.21
C MET A 1 -34.99 -37.51 -29.16
N PRO A 2 -34.45 -38.74 -29.15
CA PRO A 2 -34.87 -39.85 -29.99
C PRO A 2 -35.90 -40.78 -29.35
N GLU A 3 -36.74 -41.32 -30.23
CA GLU A 3 -37.70 -42.39 -30.07
C GLU A 3 -36.96 -43.72 -30.32
N ASN A 4 -37.34 -44.78 -29.59
CA ASN A 4 -37.59 -46.08 -30.19
C ASN A 4 -38.38 -46.96 -29.24
N GLU A 5 -39.51 -47.38 -29.78
CA GLU A 5 -40.57 -48.28 -29.31
C GLU A 5 -40.04 -49.72 -29.15
N GLU A 6 -40.42 -50.41 -28.08
CA GLU A 6 -41.44 -51.48 -28.02
C GLU A 6 -40.92 -52.91 -28.22
N THR A 7 -41.69 -53.83 -27.66
CA THR A 7 -41.70 -55.30 -27.85
C THR A 7 -41.11 -56.13 -26.71
N THR A 8 -41.97 -56.27 -25.70
CA THR A 8 -42.39 -57.51 -25.04
C THR A 8 -41.92 -58.84 -25.66
N GLU A 9 -41.43 -59.76 -24.83
CA GLU A 9 -42.06 -61.09 -24.68
C GLU A 9 -41.57 -61.80 -23.40
N GLN A 10 -42.55 -62.16 -22.58
CA GLN A 10 -42.45 -63.12 -21.49
C GLN A 10 -42.35 -64.52 -22.09
N VAL A 11 -41.50 -65.43 -21.56
CA VAL A 11 -41.92 -66.81 -21.24
C VAL A 11 -41.09 -67.31 -20.06
N ALA A 12 -41.83 -67.77 -19.05
CA ALA A 12 -41.39 -68.36 -17.81
C ALA A 12 -40.73 -69.74 -17.97
N THR A 13 -39.80 -70.09 -17.07
CA THR A 13 -39.68 -71.44 -16.48
C THR A 13 -38.93 -71.33 -15.13
N GLU A 14 -39.68 -71.39 -14.02
CA GLU A 14 -39.22 -71.80 -12.68
C GLU A 14 -38.90 -73.32 -12.68
N PRO A 15 -38.30 -73.91 -11.61
CA PRO A 15 -37.22 -73.42 -10.76
C PRO A 15 -36.15 -74.53 -10.53
N GLN A 16 -34.89 -74.17 -10.29
CA GLN A 16 -33.94 -75.09 -9.66
C GLN A 16 -33.35 -74.43 -8.41
N GLN A 17 -33.79 -74.94 -7.26
CA GLN A 17 -33.12 -74.82 -5.97
C GLN A 17 -31.62 -75.13 -6.10
N PRO A 18 -30.81 -74.39 -5.34
CA PRO A 18 -29.94 -75.08 -4.41
C PRO A 18 -30.20 -74.60 -2.98
N GLU A 19 -30.54 -75.59 -2.15
CA GLU A 19 -30.25 -75.71 -0.72
C GLU A 19 -29.92 -74.44 0.05
N ALA A 20 -30.92 -74.03 0.83
CA ALA A 20 -30.74 -73.23 2.03
C ALA A 20 -29.84 -73.95 3.05
N ALA A 21 -28.77 -73.28 3.47
CA ALA A 21 -28.09 -73.50 4.74
C ALA A 21 -27.27 -72.25 5.11
N PRO A 22 -27.24 -71.90 6.39
CA PRO A 22 -28.28 -71.21 7.13
C PRO A 22 -28.01 -69.70 7.12
N GLU A 23 -29.10 -68.95 7.01
CA GLU A 23 -29.14 -67.57 7.44
C GLU A 23 -28.83 -67.56 8.94
N ALA A 24 -27.57 -67.26 9.27
CA ALA A 24 -27.24 -66.74 10.58
C ALA A 24 -27.85 -65.35 10.67
N GLU A 25 -29.19 -65.30 10.76
CA GLU A 25 -29.88 -64.31 11.56
C GLU A 25 -29.19 -64.35 12.92
N GLN A 26 -28.19 -63.47 13.05
CA GLN A 26 -27.88 -62.87 14.32
C GLN A 26 -29.17 -62.18 14.73
N ALA A 27 -30.08 -62.96 15.32
CA ALA A 27 -31.10 -62.47 16.19
C ALA A 27 -30.34 -61.59 17.17
N LYS A 28 -30.33 -60.29 16.90
CA LYS A 28 -30.09 -59.28 17.91
C LYS A 28 -31.25 -59.50 18.86
N THR A 29 -31.06 -60.42 19.79
CA THR A 29 -31.90 -60.57 20.97
C THR A 29 -31.96 -59.16 21.53
N ASP A 30 -33.08 -58.48 21.33
CA ASP A 30 -33.24 -57.11 21.76
C ASP A 30 -32.92 -57.12 23.26
N PRO A 31 -31.81 -56.51 23.71
CA PRO A 31 -31.39 -56.61 25.10
C PRO A 31 -32.44 -55.98 26.03
N TRP A 32 -33.43 -55.27 25.49
CA TRP A 32 -34.58 -54.71 26.18
C TRP A 32 -35.77 -55.67 26.33
N ALA A 33 -35.79 -56.80 25.60
CA ALA A 33 -36.88 -57.78 25.65
C ALA A 33 -36.78 -58.73 26.86
N ASP A 34 -35.58 -58.95 27.41
CA ASP A 34 -35.34 -59.74 28.62
C ASP A 34 -34.98 -58.81 29.80
N PRO A 35 -35.75 -58.81 30.91
CA PRO A 35 -35.50 -57.95 32.06
C PRO A 35 -34.12 -58.12 32.72
N GLU A 36 -33.46 -59.28 32.61
CA GLU A 36 -32.10 -59.45 33.14
C GLU A 36 -31.01 -58.91 32.21
N ALA A 37 -31.17 -59.11 30.89
CA ALA A 37 -30.27 -58.56 29.88
C ALA A 37 -30.33 -57.02 29.86
N ALA A 38 -31.54 -56.45 30.00
CA ALA A 38 -31.76 -55.01 30.05
C ALA A 38 -31.06 -54.37 31.26
N ARG A 39 -31.09 -55.03 32.43
CA ARG A 39 -30.40 -54.55 33.64
C ARG A 39 -28.89 -54.50 33.45
N LYS A 40 -28.29 -55.52 32.83
CA LYS A 40 -26.84 -55.55 32.54
C LYS A 40 -26.42 -54.44 31.57
N GLU A 41 -27.21 -54.20 30.52
CA GLU A 41 -26.91 -53.13 29.57
C GLU A 41 -27.11 -51.74 30.19
N ILE A 42 -28.14 -51.53 31.01
CA ILE A 42 -28.31 -50.29 31.79
C ILE A 42 -27.12 -50.06 32.72
N GLU A 43 -26.62 -51.10 33.39
CA GLU A 43 -25.46 -50.97 34.27
C GLU A 43 -24.19 -50.61 33.49
N LYS A 44 -23.98 -51.22 32.33
CA LYS A 44 -22.87 -50.91 31.43
C LYS A 44 -22.94 -49.46 30.92
N LEU A 45 -24.11 -49.02 30.43
CA LEU A 45 -24.35 -47.64 30.01
C LEU A 45 -24.15 -46.64 31.16
N ARG A 46 -24.55 -47.00 32.40
CA ARG A 46 -24.28 -46.17 33.58
C ARG A 46 -22.79 -46.05 33.88
N ARG A 47 -22.03 -47.14 33.76
CA ARG A 47 -20.56 -47.15 33.94
C ARG A 47 -19.87 -46.34 32.85
N GLU A 48 -20.32 -46.43 31.60
CA GLU A 48 -19.82 -45.63 30.49
C GLU A 48 -20.14 -44.14 30.68
N ALA A 49 -21.38 -43.80 31.01
CA ALA A 49 -21.79 -42.43 31.32
C ALA A 49 -20.99 -41.85 32.51
N ALA A 50 -20.72 -42.64 33.54
CA ALA A 50 -19.87 -42.21 34.65
C ALA A 50 -18.43 -41.90 34.19
N LYS A 51 -17.84 -42.76 33.34
CA LYS A 51 -16.49 -42.53 32.76
C LYS A 51 -16.46 -41.29 31.85
N TYR A 52 -17.50 -41.04 31.08
CA TYR A 52 -17.56 -39.84 30.24
C TYR A 52 -17.77 -38.57 31.07
N ARG A 53 -18.54 -38.63 32.16
CA ARG A 53 -18.66 -37.50 33.10
C ARG A 53 -17.34 -37.16 33.77
N THR A 54 -16.56 -38.15 34.22
CA THR A 54 -15.25 -37.89 34.82
C THR A 54 -14.28 -37.31 33.79
N LYS A 55 -14.21 -37.89 32.58
CA LYS A 55 -13.37 -37.37 31.50
C LYS A 55 -13.79 -35.97 31.05
N ALA A 56 -15.10 -35.67 30.97
CA ALA A 56 -15.58 -34.34 30.66
C ALA A 56 -15.15 -33.33 31.74
N GLY A 57 -15.28 -33.68 33.02
CA GLY A 57 -14.81 -32.85 34.12
C GLY A 57 -13.30 -32.58 34.10
N GLU A 58 -12.48 -33.51 33.60
CA GLU A 58 -11.03 -33.33 33.41
C GLU A 58 -10.68 -32.50 32.16
N LEU A 59 -11.47 -32.61 31.10
CA LEU A 59 -11.27 -31.88 29.84
C LEU A 59 -11.75 -30.43 29.90
N GLU A 60 -12.80 -30.14 30.67
CA GLU A 60 -13.32 -28.79 30.87
C GLU A 60 -12.27 -27.75 31.31
N PRO A 61 -11.43 -27.99 32.35
CA PRO A 61 -10.39 -27.03 32.75
C PRO A 61 -9.28 -26.89 31.70
N LEU A 62 -8.97 -27.95 30.96
CA LEU A 62 -8.00 -27.89 29.86
C LEU A 62 -8.54 -27.06 28.69
N ALA A 63 -9.82 -27.23 28.33
CA ALA A 63 -10.48 -26.44 27.31
C ALA A 63 -10.60 -24.96 27.70
N LYS A 64 -10.83 -24.65 28.98
CA LYS A 64 -10.81 -23.27 29.49
C LYS A 64 -9.43 -22.63 29.37
N LYS A 65 -8.38 -23.33 29.82
CA LYS A 65 -6.99 -22.86 29.68
C LYS A 65 -6.57 -22.69 28.22
N ALA A 66 -7.00 -23.58 27.34
CA ALA A 66 -6.73 -23.45 25.90
C ALA A 66 -7.35 -22.18 25.32
N LYS A 67 -8.62 -21.89 25.67
CA LYS A 67 -9.29 -20.64 25.27
C LYS A 67 -8.61 -19.39 25.82
N GLU A 68 -8.23 -19.41 27.10
CA GLU A 68 -7.50 -18.29 27.72
C GLU A 68 -6.16 -18.02 27.02
N LEU A 69 -5.41 -19.08 26.65
CA LEU A 69 -4.16 -18.95 25.90
C LEU A 69 -4.39 -18.47 24.47
N GLU A 70 -5.42 -18.96 23.79
CA GLU A 70 -5.77 -18.49 22.44
C GLU A 70 -6.18 -17.01 22.46
N ASP A 71 -6.97 -16.58 23.43
CA ASP A 71 -7.40 -15.19 23.55
C ASP A 71 -6.24 -14.27 23.94
N ALA A 72 -5.35 -14.74 24.83
CA ALA A 72 -4.11 -14.04 25.13
C ALA A 72 -3.21 -13.91 23.90
N GLN A 73 -2.99 -15.01 23.14
CA GLN A 73 -2.18 -15.01 21.93
C GLN A 73 -2.77 -14.12 20.84
N LYS A 74 -4.10 -14.13 20.62
CA LYS A 74 -4.76 -13.22 19.68
C LYS A 74 -4.50 -11.77 20.08
N SER A 75 -4.62 -11.43 21.36
CA SER A 75 -4.36 -10.08 21.86
C SER A 75 -2.90 -9.64 21.71
N GLU A 76 -1.95 -10.57 21.89
CA GLU A 76 -0.52 -10.31 21.66
C GLU A 76 -0.22 -10.16 20.18
N GLN A 77 -0.81 -11.00 19.33
CA GLN A 77 -0.67 -10.94 17.88
C GLN A 77 -1.21 -9.61 17.35
N GLU A 78 -2.39 -9.16 17.79
CA GLU A 78 -2.93 -7.84 17.44
C GLU A 78 -1.97 -6.71 17.82
N ARG A 79 -1.44 -6.73 19.05
CA ARG A 79 -0.45 -5.74 19.51
C ARG A 79 0.83 -5.78 18.67
N LEU A 80 1.34 -6.96 18.33
CA LEU A 80 2.53 -7.11 17.50
C LEU A 80 2.28 -6.63 16.07
N THR A 81 1.11 -6.93 15.49
CA THR A 81 0.75 -6.43 14.15
C THR A 81 0.63 -4.91 14.11
N GLU A 82 0.06 -4.29 15.15
CA GLU A 82 -0.01 -2.83 15.26
C GLU A 82 1.39 -2.22 15.43
N GLN A 83 2.24 -2.80 16.28
CA GLN A 83 3.61 -2.33 16.45
C GLN A 83 4.42 -2.45 15.16
N LEU A 84 4.26 -3.55 14.42
CA LEU A 84 4.91 -3.77 13.14
C LEU A 84 4.43 -2.76 12.10
N ARG A 85 3.13 -2.52 12.00
CA ARG A 85 2.56 -1.49 11.12
C ARG A 85 3.09 -0.10 11.45
N VAL A 86 3.13 0.28 12.73
CA VAL A 86 3.70 1.56 13.17
C VAL A 86 5.19 1.66 12.85
N ALA A 87 5.94 0.58 13.00
CA ALA A 87 7.36 0.54 12.65
C ALA A 87 7.57 0.69 11.13
N GLU A 88 6.79 -0.01 10.31
CA GLU A 88 6.80 0.10 8.85
C GLU A 88 6.45 1.52 8.38
N ASP A 89 5.38 2.11 8.93
CA ASP A 89 4.97 3.47 8.59
C ASP A 89 6.06 4.49 8.94
N ARG A 90 6.72 4.32 10.10
CA ARG A 90 7.87 5.16 10.47
C ARG A 90 9.06 4.97 9.53
N ALA A 91 9.37 3.73 9.14
CA ALA A 91 10.43 3.44 8.21
C ALA A 91 10.17 4.10 6.84
N LYS A 92 8.95 3.96 6.30
CA LYS A 92 8.53 4.60 5.05
C LYS A 92 8.66 6.13 5.11
N VAL A 93 8.24 6.76 6.21
CA VAL A 93 8.37 8.21 6.38
C VAL A 93 9.84 8.66 6.37
N VAL A 94 10.73 7.90 7.03
CA VAL A 94 12.17 8.22 7.06
C VAL A 94 12.79 8.02 5.68
N GLN A 95 12.46 6.92 4.99
CA GLN A 95 12.91 6.65 3.63
C GLN A 95 12.49 7.75 2.67
N GLN A 96 11.21 8.14 2.67
CA GLN A 96 10.72 9.24 1.84
C GLN A 96 11.42 10.57 2.15
N ARG A 97 11.74 10.85 3.42
CA ARG A 97 12.53 12.04 3.79
C ARG A 97 13.95 11.97 3.24
N ALA A 98 14.58 10.79 3.28
CA ALA A 98 15.91 10.59 2.72
C ALA A 98 15.92 10.79 1.19
N VAL A 99 14.98 10.18 0.47
CA VAL A 99 14.84 10.38 -0.98
C VAL A 99 14.58 11.85 -1.31
N ARG A 100 13.70 12.54 -0.57
CA ARG A 100 13.48 13.99 -0.78
C ARG A 100 14.75 14.80 -0.57
N ALA A 101 15.53 14.49 0.45
CA ALA A 101 16.80 15.17 0.70
C ALA A 101 17.79 14.95 -0.45
N GLU A 102 17.87 13.72 -0.98
CA GLU A 102 18.71 13.38 -2.12
C GLU A 102 18.26 14.09 -3.40
N VAL A 103 16.96 14.08 -3.69
CA VAL A 103 16.37 14.82 -4.81
C VAL A 103 16.69 16.31 -4.70
N ARG A 104 16.52 16.90 -3.51
CA ARG A 104 16.84 18.31 -3.25
C ARG A 104 18.33 18.59 -3.47
N ALA A 105 19.20 17.70 -3.02
CA ALA A 105 20.65 17.84 -3.17
C ALA A 105 21.06 17.80 -4.65
N LEU A 106 20.53 16.86 -5.43
CA LEU A 106 20.80 16.75 -6.86
C LEU A 106 20.18 17.91 -7.66
N ALA A 107 18.97 18.35 -7.28
CA ALA A 107 18.27 19.46 -7.93
C ALA A 107 18.93 20.82 -7.64
N ALA A 108 19.68 20.99 -6.54
CA ALA A 108 20.27 22.26 -6.12
C ALA A 108 21.15 22.93 -7.18
N ALA A 109 21.76 22.16 -8.07
CA ALA A 109 22.61 22.69 -9.13
C ALA A 109 21.82 23.24 -10.33
N GLU A 110 20.71 22.58 -10.71
CA GLU A 110 20.04 22.81 -12.00
C GLU A 110 18.65 23.45 -11.88
N PHE A 111 17.98 23.32 -10.75
CA PHE A 111 16.62 23.85 -10.53
C PHE A 111 16.65 25.28 -9.97
N ALA A 112 15.66 26.08 -10.32
CA ALA A 112 15.43 27.40 -9.74
C ALA A 112 15.00 27.27 -8.27
N ASP A 113 14.10 26.33 -7.97
CA ASP A 113 13.74 25.92 -6.62
C ASP A 113 13.96 24.39 -6.46
N PRO A 114 14.93 23.97 -5.63
CA PRO A 114 15.19 22.55 -5.39
C PRO A 114 14.05 21.84 -4.67
N ASP A 115 13.22 22.57 -3.92
CA ASP A 115 12.07 21.99 -3.21
C ASP A 115 10.91 21.67 -4.17
N ASP A 116 10.82 22.28 -5.35
CA ASP A 116 9.77 21.93 -6.32
C ASP A 116 10.02 20.58 -7.02
N ALA A 117 11.27 20.13 -7.08
CA ALA A 117 11.65 18.94 -7.86
C ALA A 117 10.94 17.66 -7.40
N HIS A 118 10.80 17.46 -6.09
CA HIS A 118 10.19 16.26 -5.53
C HIS A 118 8.67 16.19 -5.75
N ALA A 119 8.00 17.32 -6.04
CA ALA A 119 6.56 17.36 -6.29
C ALA A 119 6.16 16.75 -7.65
N PHE A 120 7.13 16.62 -8.57
CA PHE A 120 6.91 16.08 -9.91
C PHE A 120 7.47 14.67 -10.10
N LEU A 121 7.95 14.04 -9.03
CA LEU A 121 8.61 12.73 -9.02
C LEU A 121 7.88 11.77 -8.08
N SER A 122 7.82 10.51 -8.47
CA SER A 122 7.34 9.41 -7.63
C SER A 122 8.48 8.93 -6.74
N LEU A 123 8.52 9.38 -5.49
CA LEU A 123 9.65 9.12 -4.58
C LEU A 123 9.87 7.63 -4.27
N ASP A 124 8.80 6.85 -4.26
CA ASP A 124 8.83 5.42 -3.94
C ASP A 124 9.50 4.60 -5.05
N ASP A 125 9.53 5.10 -6.30
CA ASP A 125 10.15 4.42 -7.44
C ASP A 125 11.69 4.40 -7.36
N PHE A 126 12.27 5.25 -6.51
CA PHE A 126 13.72 5.41 -6.35
C PHE A 126 14.27 4.68 -5.12
N VAL A 127 13.46 3.88 -4.43
CA VAL A 127 13.89 3.07 -3.29
C VAL A 127 13.93 1.60 -3.73
N GLY A 128 15.11 0.98 -3.67
CA GLY A 128 15.27 -0.45 -3.94
C GLY A 128 14.75 -1.33 -2.81
N ASP A 129 14.67 -2.64 -3.06
CA ASP A 129 14.18 -3.63 -2.09
C ASP A 129 15.00 -3.65 -0.79
N ASP A 130 16.29 -3.34 -0.87
CA ASP A 130 17.21 -3.26 0.27
C ASP A 130 17.13 -1.91 1.02
N GLY A 131 16.33 -0.96 0.55
CA GLY A 131 16.22 0.40 1.08
C GLY A 131 17.25 1.38 0.54
N ASP A 132 18.07 0.97 -0.42
CA ASP A 132 19.04 1.83 -1.12
C ASP A 132 18.34 2.81 -2.06
N ILE A 133 18.88 4.02 -2.17
CA ILE A 133 18.34 5.09 -3.00
C ILE A 133 19.01 5.06 -4.38
N ASP A 134 18.21 4.95 -5.45
CA ASP A 134 18.68 5.00 -6.84
C ASP A 134 19.03 6.43 -7.27
N THR A 135 20.22 6.89 -6.89
CA THR A 135 20.72 8.23 -7.20
C THR A 135 20.88 8.49 -8.70
N ASP A 136 21.22 7.48 -9.49
CA ASP A 136 21.40 7.60 -10.94
C ASP A 136 20.04 7.70 -11.65
N GLY A 137 19.05 6.93 -11.20
CA GLY A 137 17.65 7.05 -11.62
C GLY A 137 17.09 8.44 -11.32
N ILE A 138 17.33 8.98 -10.12
CA ILE A 138 16.92 10.33 -9.74
C ILE A 138 17.54 11.37 -10.68
N ARG A 139 18.86 11.29 -10.93
CA ARG A 139 19.54 12.24 -11.83
C ARG A 139 18.95 12.21 -13.25
N LYS A 140 18.67 11.02 -13.76
CA LYS A 140 18.08 10.83 -15.10
C LYS A 140 16.69 11.42 -15.19
N GLU A 141 15.83 11.17 -14.20
CA GLU A 141 14.46 11.71 -14.16
C GLU A 141 14.46 13.22 -13.95
N LEU A 142 15.34 13.78 -13.12
CA LEU A 142 15.50 15.23 -12.97
C LEU A 142 15.87 15.89 -14.31
N GLY A 143 16.81 15.30 -15.07
CA GLY A 143 17.16 15.78 -16.40
C GLY A 143 16.00 15.67 -17.41
N ALA A 144 15.20 14.60 -17.35
CA ALA A 144 14.00 14.45 -18.16
C ALA A 144 12.90 15.45 -17.77
N LEU A 145 12.77 15.74 -16.47
CA LEU A 145 11.84 16.71 -15.92
C LEU A 145 12.15 18.12 -16.42
N LEU A 146 13.42 18.54 -16.42
CA LEU A 146 13.81 19.85 -16.94
C LEU A 146 13.53 19.99 -18.45
N LYS A 147 13.70 18.92 -19.23
CA LYS A 147 13.32 18.90 -20.65
C LYS A 147 11.82 19.09 -20.85
N ARG A 148 11.00 18.45 -20.00
CA ARG A 148 9.54 18.54 -20.04
C ARG A 148 9.01 19.87 -19.47
N LYS A 149 9.69 20.42 -18.47
CA LYS A 149 9.31 21.62 -17.71
C LYS A 149 10.50 22.58 -17.60
N PRO A 150 10.84 23.28 -18.69
CA PRO A 150 12.02 24.15 -18.72
C PRO A 150 11.92 25.36 -17.77
N HIS A 151 10.71 25.73 -17.33
CA HIS A 151 10.50 26.80 -16.35
C HIS A 151 10.99 26.45 -14.94
N LEU A 152 11.24 25.18 -14.64
CA LEU A 152 11.81 24.75 -13.36
C LEU A 152 13.34 24.90 -13.34
N ALA A 153 13.97 25.06 -14.51
CA ALA A 153 15.42 25.23 -14.61
C ALA A 153 15.85 26.58 -14.04
N LYS A 154 17.03 26.59 -13.43
CA LYS A 154 17.66 27.81 -12.95
C LYS A 154 17.90 28.76 -14.14
N PRO A 155 17.53 30.05 -14.02
CA PRO A 155 17.83 31.02 -15.07
C PRO A 155 19.36 31.15 -15.23
N VAL A 156 19.79 31.16 -16.49
CA VAL A 156 21.21 31.26 -16.89
C VAL A 156 21.84 32.54 -16.36
N ASP A 157 21.05 33.62 -16.28
CA ASP A 157 21.43 34.89 -15.66
C ASP A 157 20.80 35.04 -14.27
N ASN A 158 21.59 34.79 -13.23
CA ASN A 158 21.23 35.09 -11.82
C ASN A 158 21.60 36.52 -11.40
N SER A 159 21.95 37.38 -12.36
CA SER A 159 22.23 38.79 -12.09
C SER A 159 20.95 39.50 -11.64
N PRO A 160 21.01 40.36 -10.60
CA PRO A 160 19.88 41.22 -10.25
C PRO A 160 19.40 41.94 -11.51
N ARG A 161 18.13 41.74 -11.89
CA ARG A 161 17.56 42.46 -13.03
C ARG A 161 17.75 43.94 -12.76
N SER A 162 18.58 44.59 -13.58
CA SER A 162 18.81 46.02 -13.42
C SER A 162 17.45 46.73 -13.49
N PRO A 163 17.18 47.68 -12.57
CA PRO A 163 15.93 48.42 -12.61
C PRO A 163 15.79 49.00 -14.02
N ARG A 164 14.64 48.76 -14.65
CA ARG A 164 14.34 49.39 -15.94
C ARG A 164 14.44 50.89 -15.73
N PRO A 165 15.24 51.63 -16.53
CA PRO A 165 15.32 53.07 -16.42
C PRO A 165 13.91 53.67 -16.48
N ASP A 166 13.49 54.31 -15.40
CA ASP A 166 12.22 55.01 -15.36
C ASP A 166 12.30 56.20 -16.32
N ARG A 167 11.48 56.15 -17.38
CA ARG A 167 11.43 57.19 -18.41
C ARG A 167 10.95 58.53 -17.85
N THR A 168 10.36 58.56 -16.67
CA THR A 168 9.89 59.77 -15.99
C THR A 168 10.94 60.39 -15.06
N GLN A 169 11.96 59.63 -14.66
CA GLN A 169 13.03 60.10 -13.77
C GLN A 169 14.30 60.57 -14.49
N GLY A 170 14.31 60.55 -15.82
CA GLY A 170 15.43 61.04 -16.63
C GLY A 170 14.99 62.01 -17.73
N SER A 171 15.58 63.20 -17.76
CA SER A 171 15.43 64.21 -18.83
C SER A 171 15.84 63.69 -20.23
N SER A 172 16.43 62.50 -20.32
CA SER A 172 16.93 61.91 -21.57
C SER A 172 15.87 61.23 -22.44
N GLY A 173 14.58 61.27 -22.08
CA GLY A 173 13.50 60.66 -22.86
C GLY A 173 13.22 61.31 -24.20
N ASN A 174 13.69 62.55 -24.42
CA ASN A 174 13.32 63.37 -25.57
C ASN A 174 14.55 63.97 -26.28
N GLY A 175 15.55 63.16 -26.65
CA GLY A 175 16.63 63.52 -27.59
C GLY A 175 17.61 64.65 -27.19
N ASN A 176 17.25 65.50 -26.24
CA ASN A 176 17.99 66.67 -25.81
C ASN A 176 18.89 66.29 -24.62
N ARG A 177 19.91 65.47 -24.90
CA ARG A 177 21.00 65.30 -23.93
C ARG A 177 21.78 66.62 -23.90
N SER A 178 21.87 67.26 -22.75
CA SER A 178 22.94 68.24 -22.52
C SER A 178 24.28 67.52 -22.74
N SER A 179 25.22 68.16 -23.43
CA SER A 179 26.54 67.58 -23.66
C SER A 179 27.20 67.25 -22.32
N SER A 180 27.84 66.08 -22.20
CA SER A 180 28.62 65.74 -21.01
C SER A 180 29.92 66.54 -20.88
N ASP A 181 30.26 67.33 -21.89
CA ASP A 181 31.38 68.25 -21.87
C ASP A 181 31.01 69.56 -21.14
N PRO A 182 31.68 69.90 -20.03
CA PRO A 182 31.42 71.14 -19.29
C PRO A 182 31.70 72.41 -20.12
N GLY A 183 32.62 72.35 -21.10
CA GLY A 183 32.89 73.48 -21.99
C GLY A 183 31.70 73.82 -22.88
N ALA A 184 31.11 72.80 -23.51
CA ALA A 184 29.92 72.95 -24.32
C ALA A 184 28.67 73.36 -23.51
N ILE A 185 28.53 72.90 -22.26
CA ILE A 185 27.47 73.37 -21.35
C ILE A 185 27.64 74.87 -21.08
N PHE A 186 28.84 75.31 -20.70
CA PHE A 186 29.13 76.70 -20.39
C PHE A 186 28.94 77.62 -21.61
N ALA A 187 29.40 77.18 -22.79
CA ALA A 187 29.19 77.90 -24.04
C ALA A 187 27.71 78.08 -24.38
N GLY A 188 26.88 77.04 -24.19
CA GLY A 188 25.44 77.14 -24.39
C GLY A 188 24.76 78.13 -23.44
N ILE A 189 25.18 78.16 -22.16
CA ILE A 189 24.67 79.11 -21.17
C ILE A 189 25.05 80.55 -21.54
N MET A 190 26.29 80.78 -21.95
CA MET A 190 26.76 82.13 -22.35
C MET A 190 26.07 82.61 -23.62
N ASP A 191 25.88 81.74 -24.61
CA ASP A 191 25.19 82.06 -25.86
C ASP A 191 23.71 82.41 -25.61
N GLN A 192 23.05 81.72 -24.68
CA GLN A 192 21.68 82.04 -24.25
C GLN A 192 21.59 83.38 -23.51
N ALA A 193 22.58 83.71 -22.67
CA ALA A 193 22.65 85.00 -21.97
C ALA A 193 22.91 86.19 -22.92
N LEU A 194 23.60 85.95 -24.04
CA LEU A 194 23.91 86.97 -25.04
C LEU A 194 22.79 87.16 -26.08
N LYS A 195 22.04 86.10 -26.41
CA LYS A 195 20.90 86.14 -27.34
C LYS A 195 19.57 86.52 -26.68
N GLY A 196 19.49 86.48 -25.35
CA GLY A 196 18.34 86.91 -24.57
C GLY A 196 18.34 88.42 -24.28
N ARG A 197 18.25 89.25 -25.32
CA ARG A 197 17.79 90.64 -25.23
C ARG A 197 17.18 91.10 -26.55
#